data_AF-A0A925RQW3-F1
#
_entry.id   AF-A0A925RQW3-F1
#
_cell.length_a   1.000
_cell.length_b   1.000
_cell.length_c   1.000
_cell.angle_alpha   90.00
_cell.angle_beta   90.00
_cell.angle_gamma   90.00
#
_symmetry.space_group_name_H-M   'P 1'
#
loop_
_entity.id
_entity.type
_entity.pdbx_description
1 polymer ?
#
loop_
_entity_poly.entity_id
_entity_poly.type
_entity_poly.pdbx_seq_one_letter_code
_entity_poly.pdbx_strand_id
1 'polypeptide(L)'
;MFHPASFITTLLIVSNLLAPALQPINPPGGQRGTDLQISLHDDNIANFQELITYQPGLSLTDLKVDEKDPKHATATLHIAPDAALGEHSFRIRTAYDISYVRSFWVGPFKTLEETEPNNTFDQVQRIELNTTVQGIITPEDEDSYLVSLKKGQRLSVEAEAMRLGRILFGQRLSVEAEAMRLGR
;
A
#
# COMPACT_ATOMS: atom_id res chain seq x y z
N MET A 1 -41.71 -49.97 -32.91
CA MET A 1 -40.32 -50.03 -32.40
C MET A 1 -39.86 -48.60 -32.19
N PHE A 2 -40.06 -48.03 -31.00
CA PHE A 2 -39.78 -46.62 -30.70
C PHE A 2 -38.40 -46.50 -30.06
N HIS A 3 -37.49 -45.73 -30.66
CA HIS A 3 -36.23 -45.33 -30.05
C HIS A 3 -36.48 -44.06 -29.22
N PRO A 4 -36.11 -44.01 -27.92
CA PRO A 4 -36.13 -42.76 -27.18
C PRO A 4 -34.90 -41.92 -27.57
N ALA A 5 -35.15 -40.68 -27.99
CA ALA A 5 -34.11 -39.70 -28.25
C ALA A 5 -33.43 -39.31 -26.93
N SER A 6 -32.11 -39.45 -26.86
CA SER A 6 -31.30 -38.92 -25.74
C SER A 6 -31.17 -37.41 -25.88
N PHE A 7 -31.68 -36.68 -24.90
CA PHE A 7 -31.39 -35.25 -24.74
C PHE A 7 -30.09 -35.10 -23.94
N ILE A 8 -29.07 -34.51 -24.55
CA ILE A 8 -27.85 -34.09 -23.84
C ILE A 8 -28.15 -32.71 -23.26
N THR A 9 -28.35 -32.64 -21.95
CA THR A 9 -28.44 -31.37 -21.23
C THR A 9 -27.03 -30.85 -20.99
N THR A 10 -26.59 -29.87 -21.78
CA THR A 10 -25.35 -29.15 -21.50
C THR A 10 -25.57 -28.26 -20.29
N LEU A 11 -25.02 -28.65 -19.13
CA LEU A 11 -24.97 -27.81 -17.94
C LEU A 11 -23.93 -26.70 -18.20
N LEU A 12 -24.41 -25.50 -18.51
CA LEU A 12 -23.56 -24.31 -18.57
C LEU A 12 -23.26 -23.89 -17.12
N ILE A 13 -22.09 -24.24 -16.60
CA ILE A 13 -21.61 -23.68 -15.34
C ILE A 13 -21.26 -22.23 -15.63
N VAL A 14 -22.17 -21.32 -15.28
CA VAL A 14 -21.86 -19.89 -15.23
C VAL A 14 -20.97 -19.70 -14.01
N SER A 15 -19.66 -19.79 -14.21
CA SER A 15 -18.70 -19.34 -13.22
C SER A 15 -18.98 -17.86 -12.99
N ASN A 16 -19.47 -17.51 -11.80
CA ASN A 16 -19.42 -16.12 -11.35
C ASN A 16 -17.95 -15.75 -11.26
N LEU A 17 -17.41 -15.18 -12.35
CA LEU A 17 -16.11 -14.54 -12.34
C LEU A 17 -16.29 -13.25 -11.53
N LEU A 18 -16.29 -13.39 -10.20
CA LEU A 18 -15.99 -12.26 -9.32
C LEU A 18 -14.68 -11.71 -9.86
N ALA A 19 -14.72 -10.46 -10.36
CA ALA A 19 -13.55 -9.86 -10.97
C ALA A 19 -12.37 -9.93 -9.98
N PRO A 20 -11.17 -10.33 -10.43
CA PRO A 20 -9.98 -10.36 -9.58
C PRO A 20 -9.82 -9.03 -8.88
N ALA A 21 -9.91 -9.07 -7.56
CA ALA A 21 -9.76 -7.90 -6.73
C ALA A 21 -8.54 -8.11 -5.86
N LEU A 22 -7.34 -8.04 -6.46
CA LEU A 22 -6.11 -7.73 -5.74
C LEU A 22 -6.44 -6.67 -4.71
N GLN A 23 -6.30 -6.92 -3.42
CA GLN A 23 -6.63 -5.94 -2.39
C GLN A 23 -5.58 -4.81 -2.37
N PRO A 24 -5.83 -3.68 -1.67
CA PRO A 24 -4.78 -2.69 -1.44
C PRO A 24 -3.53 -3.35 -0.87
N ILE A 25 -2.38 -3.05 -1.46
CA ILE A 25 -1.10 -3.64 -1.04
C ILE A 25 -0.60 -2.98 0.24
N ASN A 26 0.08 -3.75 1.08
CA ASN A 26 0.70 -3.26 2.30
C ASN A 26 2.20 -3.56 2.28
N PRO A 27 3.09 -2.60 2.56
CA PRO A 27 2.82 -1.16 2.69
C PRO A 27 2.27 -0.51 1.40
N PRO A 28 1.52 0.62 1.51
CA PRO A 28 0.98 1.34 0.34
C PRO A 28 2.03 2.16 -0.42
N GLY A 29 3.23 2.31 0.12
CA GLY A 29 4.29 3.13 -0.44
C GLY A 29 5.66 2.78 0.14
N GLY A 30 6.70 3.40 -0.39
CA GLY A 30 8.08 3.11 0.00
C GLY A 30 9.10 4.10 -0.51
N GLN A 31 10.31 4.01 0.03
CA GLN A 31 11.42 4.87 -0.33
C GLN A 31 12.01 4.48 -1.69
N ARG A 32 12.22 5.46 -2.57
CA ARG A 32 12.96 5.27 -3.81
C ARG A 32 14.36 4.69 -3.60
N GLY A 33 14.76 3.73 -4.43
CA GLY A 33 16.08 3.10 -4.36
C GLY A 33 16.19 2.01 -3.29
N THR A 34 15.08 1.44 -2.86
CA THR A 34 15.04 0.40 -1.84
C THR A 34 14.27 -0.84 -2.30
N ASP A 35 14.54 -1.94 -1.62
CA ASP A 35 13.79 -3.19 -1.74
C ASP A 35 12.86 -3.31 -0.54
N LEU A 36 11.59 -3.54 -0.81
CA LEU A 36 10.54 -3.52 0.20
C LEU A 36 9.74 -4.82 0.14
N GLN A 37 9.60 -5.49 1.28
CA GLN A 37 8.66 -6.61 1.37
C GLN A 37 7.24 -6.07 1.36
N ILE A 38 6.43 -6.57 0.43
CA ILE A 38 5.01 -6.24 0.32
C ILE A 38 4.14 -7.49 0.50
N SER A 39 2.93 -7.27 1.01
CA SER A 39 1.86 -8.25 1.08
C SER A 39 0.87 -8.02 -0.06
N LEU A 40 0.56 -9.11 -0.77
CA LEU A 40 -0.40 -9.19 -1.86
C LEU A 40 -1.53 -10.13 -1.44
N HIS A 41 -2.76 -9.74 -1.71
CA HIS A 41 -3.94 -10.58 -1.49
C HIS A 41 -4.81 -10.57 -2.75
N ASP A 42 -4.86 -11.69 -3.46
CA ASP A 42 -5.67 -11.89 -4.66
C ASP A 42 -6.09 -13.36 -4.75
N ASP A 43 -7.33 -13.63 -5.18
CA ASP A 43 -7.89 -14.98 -5.27
C ASP A 43 -7.04 -15.94 -6.13
N ASN A 44 -6.29 -15.40 -7.09
CA ASN A 44 -5.51 -16.14 -8.06
C ASN A 44 -3.99 -15.92 -7.91
N ILE A 45 -3.51 -15.35 -6.78
CA ILE A 45 -2.09 -15.00 -6.60
C ILE A 45 -1.14 -16.19 -6.73
N ALA A 46 -1.61 -17.41 -6.42
CA ALA A 46 -0.84 -18.64 -6.61
C ALA A 46 -0.40 -18.90 -8.07
N ASN A 47 -1.05 -18.26 -9.04
CA ASN A 47 -0.77 -18.37 -10.47
C ASN A 47 -0.24 -17.05 -11.04
N PHE A 48 0.45 -16.24 -10.22
CA PHE A 48 1.07 -14.98 -10.63
C PHE A 48 2.00 -15.19 -11.84
N GLN A 49 1.92 -14.30 -12.82
CA GLN A 49 2.76 -14.31 -14.01
C GLN A 49 3.55 -13.04 -14.20
N GLU A 50 2.95 -11.88 -13.92
CA GLU A 50 3.55 -10.59 -14.28
C GLU A 50 3.01 -9.45 -13.42
N LEU A 51 3.90 -8.53 -13.05
CA LEU A 51 3.55 -7.19 -12.59
C LEU A 51 3.51 -6.26 -13.80
N ILE A 52 2.33 -5.74 -14.13
CA ILE A 52 2.12 -4.79 -15.22
C ILE A 52 2.19 -3.38 -14.67
N THR A 53 3.21 -2.62 -15.04
CA THR A 53 3.39 -1.21 -14.65
C THR A 53 3.08 -0.27 -15.83
N TYR A 54 2.60 0.94 -15.54
CA TYR A 54 2.33 1.97 -16.56
C TYR A 54 3.46 2.99 -16.71
N GLN A 55 4.48 2.86 -15.85
CA GLN A 55 5.70 3.67 -15.87
C GLN A 55 6.87 2.84 -15.30
N PRO A 56 8.12 3.14 -15.66
CA PRO A 56 9.28 2.43 -15.13
C PRO A 56 9.48 2.75 -13.64
N GLY A 57 10.20 1.86 -12.95
CA GLY A 57 10.70 2.10 -11.60
C GLY A 57 10.25 1.09 -10.55
N LEU A 58 9.28 0.23 -10.85
CA LEU A 58 8.84 -0.86 -9.98
C LEU A 58 9.03 -2.21 -10.66
N SER A 59 9.52 -3.19 -9.90
CA SER A 59 9.53 -4.60 -10.31
C SER A 59 9.35 -5.50 -9.10
N LEU A 60 8.86 -6.72 -9.32
CA LEU A 60 8.53 -7.66 -8.27
C LEU A 60 9.32 -8.95 -8.40
N THR A 61 9.90 -9.41 -7.31
CA THR A 61 10.69 -10.64 -7.20
C THR A 61 10.31 -11.42 -5.94
N ASP A 62 10.84 -12.63 -5.79
CA ASP A 62 10.72 -13.46 -4.59
C ASP A 62 9.28 -13.64 -4.09
N LEU A 63 8.31 -13.75 -5.01
CA LEU A 63 6.92 -14.00 -4.64
C LEU A 63 6.78 -15.37 -3.99
N LYS A 64 6.28 -15.37 -2.75
CA LYS A 64 6.03 -16.55 -1.93
C LYS A 64 4.59 -16.54 -1.47
N VAL A 65 3.82 -17.50 -1.98
CA VAL A 65 2.43 -17.73 -1.59
C VAL A 65 2.41 -18.36 -0.20
N ASP A 66 1.47 -17.94 0.65
CA ASP A 66 1.24 -18.55 1.95
C ASP A 66 0.66 -19.96 1.76
N GLU A 67 1.31 -20.96 2.35
CA GLU A 67 0.90 -22.36 2.25
C GLU A 67 -0.47 -22.63 2.91
N LYS A 68 -0.84 -21.83 3.91
CA LYS A 68 -2.10 -21.96 4.66
C LYS A 68 -3.20 -21.10 4.04
N ASP A 69 -2.84 -20.05 3.32
CA ASP A 69 -3.77 -19.18 2.63
C ASP A 69 -3.27 -18.86 1.21
N PRO A 70 -3.66 -19.66 0.20
CA PRO A 70 -3.17 -19.50 -1.17
C PRO A 70 -3.66 -18.23 -1.87
N LYS A 71 -4.46 -17.39 -1.18
CA LYS A 71 -4.86 -16.06 -1.65
C LYS A 71 -3.91 -14.97 -1.17
N HIS A 72 -3.00 -15.28 -0.27
CA HIS A 72 -2.00 -14.35 0.26
C HIS A 72 -0.60 -14.71 -0.24
N ALA A 73 0.18 -13.68 -0.56
CA ALA A 73 1.59 -13.85 -0.89
C ALA A 73 2.41 -12.68 -0.32
N THR A 74 3.67 -12.96 -0.01
CA THR A 74 4.69 -11.94 0.21
C THR A 74 5.57 -11.84 -1.01
N ALA A 75 6.07 -10.65 -1.33
CA ALA A 75 7.00 -10.46 -2.43
C ALA A 75 7.96 -9.30 -2.12
N THR A 76 9.09 -9.28 -2.81
CA THR A 76 10.01 -8.15 -2.78
C THR A 76 9.66 -7.20 -3.92
N LEU A 77 9.27 -5.98 -3.57
CA LEU A 77 9.10 -4.87 -4.51
C LEU A 77 10.40 -4.08 -4.58
N HIS A 78 11.07 -4.14 -5.72
CA HIS A 78 12.22 -3.29 -6.01
C HIS A 78 11.76 -1.94 -6.51
N ILE A 79 12.18 -0.87 -5.83
CA ILE A 79 11.90 0.51 -6.20
C ILE A 79 13.19 1.11 -6.75
N ALA A 80 13.25 1.35 -8.06
CA ALA A 80 14.46 1.82 -8.74
C ALA A 80 14.95 3.17 -8.16
N PRO A 81 16.26 3.43 -8.12
CA PRO A 81 16.83 4.67 -7.58
C PRO A 81 16.41 5.94 -8.34
N ASP A 82 15.97 5.79 -9.59
CA ASP A 82 15.49 6.83 -10.49
C ASP A 82 13.96 6.81 -10.69
N ALA A 83 13.22 5.97 -9.95
CA ALA A 83 11.77 5.95 -10.01
C ALA A 83 11.19 7.36 -9.78
N ALA A 84 10.16 7.71 -10.55
CA ALA A 84 9.44 8.97 -10.34
C ALA A 84 8.85 9.02 -8.93
N LEU A 85 8.83 10.20 -8.30
CA LEU A 85 8.17 10.37 -7.01
C LEU A 85 6.65 10.50 -7.22
N GLY A 86 5.87 10.01 -6.27
CA GLY A 86 4.40 10.04 -6.29
C GLY A 86 3.79 8.70 -6.67
N GLU A 87 2.62 8.76 -7.31
CA GLU A 87 1.82 7.57 -7.62
C GLU A 87 2.43 6.70 -8.72
N HIS A 88 2.49 5.39 -8.47
CA HIS A 88 2.74 4.37 -9.45
C HIS A 88 1.54 3.44 -9.54
N SER A 89 0.79 3.54 -10.63
CA SER A 89 -0.27 2.59 -10.93
C SER A 89 0.31 1.27 -11.47
N PHE A 90 -0.28 0.15 -11.07
CA PHE A 90 0.08 -1.17 -11.55
C PHE A 90 -1.13 -2.12 -11.55
N ARG A 91 -0.95 -3.28 -12.20
CA ARG A 91 -1.84 -4.44 -12.14
C ARG A 91 -0.99 -5.70 -11.97
N ILE A 92 -1.59 -6.78 -11.50
CA ILE A 92 -0.99 -8.11 -11.62
C ILE A 92 -1.74 -8.89 -12.70
N ARG A 93 -1.00 -9.72 -13.44
CA ARG A 93 -1.57 -10.76 -14.30
C ARG A 93 -1.34 -12.11 -13.65
N THR A 94 -2.41 -12.90 -13.59
CA THR A 94 -2.37 -14.31 -13.23
C THR A 94 -2.60 -15.17 -14.48
N ALA A 95 -2.52 -16.49 -14.36
CA ALA A 95 -2.89 -17.39 -15.46
C ALA A 95 -4.36 -17.26 -15.91
N TYR A 96 -5.24 -16.70 -15.06
CA TYR A 96 -6.68 -16.67 -15.29
C TYR A 96 -7.20 -15.28 -15.62
N ASP A 97 -6.53 -14.22 -15.16
CA ASP A 97 -7.07 -12.87 -15.21
C ASP A 97 -6.02 -11.76 -15.02
N ILE A 98 -6.50 -10.51 -15.07
CA ILE A 98 -5.73 -9.30 -14.80
C ILE A 98 -6.51 -8.48 -13.75
N SER A 99 -5.82 -8.03 -12.70
CA SER A 99 -6.44 -7.28 -11.61
C SER A 99 -6.96 -5.90 -12.03
N TYR A 100 -7.78 -5.30 -11.16
CA TYR A 100 -7.98 -3.84 -11.19
C TYR A 100 -6.66 -3.09 -10.91
N VAL A 101 -6.62 -1.81 -11.30
CA VAL A 101 -5.49 -0.95 -11.00
C VAL A 101 -5.33 -0.84 -9.48
N ARG A 102 -4.09 -0.94 -9.03
CA ARG A 102 -3.65 -0.55 -7.71
C ARG A 102 -2.58 0.51 -7.81
N SER A 103 -2.43 1.25 -6.73
CA SER A 103 -1.48 2.35 -6.63
C SER A 103 -0.46 2.03 -5.55
N PHE A 104 0.78 2.43 -5.81
CA PHE A 104 1.89 2.39 -4.86
C PHE A 104 2.55 3.78 -4.84
N TRP A 105 2.81 4.32 -3.66
CA TRP A 105 3.37 5.68 -3.55
C TRP A 105 4.89 5.64 -3.34
N VAL A 106 5.64 6.25 -4.25
CA VAL A 106 7.11 6.32 -4.15
C VAL A 106 7.52 7.66 -3.54
N GLY A 107 8.11 7.59 -2.35
CA GLY A 107 8.62 8.73 -1.59
C GLY A 107 10.14 8.87 -1.68
N PRO A 108 10.69 10.08 -1.44
CA PRO A 108 12.14 10.31 -1.40
C PRO A 108 12.77 9.93 -0.06
N PHE A 109 11.95 9.72 0.98
CA PHE A 109 12.38 9.66 2.37
C PHE A 109 12.31 8.24 2.92
N LYS A 110 13.12 7.99 3.96
CA LYS A 110 13.05 6.74 4.71
C LYS A 110 11.67 6.60 5.33
N THR A 111 11.06 5.43 5.17
CA THR A 111 9.80 5.08 5.83
C THR A 111 10.07 4.53 7.22
N LEU A 112 9.39 5.06 8.23
CA LEU A 112 9.26 4.48 9.56
C LEU A 112 7.82 4.04 9.77
N GLU A 113 7.64 2.97 10.54
CA GLU A 113 6.30 2.62 11.04
C GLU A 113 5.93 3.55 12.20
N GLU A 114 4.65 3.88 12.26
CA GLU A 114 4.01 4.49 13.41
C GLU A 114 4.21 3.64 14.68
N THR A 115 4.32 4.29 15.82
CA THR A 115 4.41 3.63 17.13
C THR A 115 3.36 4.21 18.06
N GLU A 116 2.34 3.40 18.35
CA GLU A 116 1.26 3.71 19.29
C GLU A 116 1.59 3.34 20.74
N PRO A 117 1.04 4.06 21.75
CA PRO A 117 0.21 5.26 21.61
C PRO A 117 1.05 6.51 21.28
N ASN A 118 0.53 7.42 20.47
CA ASN A 118 1.19 8.70 20.15
C ASN A 118 0.25 9.92 20.28
N ASN A 119 -0.94 9.76 20.87
CA ASN A 119 -2.01 10.77 20.90
C ASN A 119 -1.80 11.91 21.91
N THR A 120 -0.73 11.85 22.70
CA THR A 120 -0.42 12.85 23.72
C THR A 120 1.03 13.31 23.62
N PHE A 121 1.30 14.56 24.02
CA PHE A 121 2.64 15.15 23.96
C PHE A 121 3.73 14.37 24.72
N ASP A 122 3.36 13.64 25.79
CA ASP A 122 4.28 12.81 26.56
C ASP A 122 4.63 11.48 25.86
N GLN A 123 3.76 11.00 24.97
CA GLN A 123 3.92 9.74 24.22
C GLN A 123 4.29 9.95 22.75
N VAL A 124 4.35 11.22 22.31
CA VAL A 124 4.62 11.63 20.92
C VAL A 124 5.81 10.90 20.28
N GLN A 125 5.60 10.37 19.08
CA GLN A 125 6.67 9.73 18.32
C GLN A 125 7.62 10.80 17.77
N ARG A 126 8.86 10.78 18.23
CA ARG A 126 9.91 11.68 17.73
C ARG A 126 10.49 11.12 16.43
N ILE A 127 10.51 11.96 15.40
CA ILE A 127 11.05 11.59 14.09
C ILE A 127 12.08 12.62 13.60
N GLU A 128 12.97 12.17 12.73
CA GLU A 128 13.92 13.05 12.05
C GLU A 128 13.23 13.77 10.87
N LEU A 129 13.78 14.91 10.45
CA LEU A 129 13.37 15.55 9.20
C LEU A 129 13.62 14.62 8.01
N ASN A 130 12.89 14.82 6.91
CA ASN A 130 13.01 14.00 5.70
C ASN A 130 12.68 12.51 5.97
N THR A 131 11.60 12.29 6.71
CA THR A 131 11.06 10.97 7.08
C THR A 131 9.63 10.87 6.57
N THR A 132 9.27 9.70 6.04
CA THR A 132 7.88 9.30 5.83
C THR A 132 7.46 8.43 7.00
N VAL A 133 6.29 8.68 7.58
CA VAL A 133 5.71 7.75 8.56
C VAL A 133 4.55 7.02 7.91
N GLN A 134 4.55 5.70 8.07
CA GLN A 134 3.44 4.85 7.69
C GLN A 134 2.63 4.50 8.93
N GLY A 135 1.37 4.90 8.92
CA GLY A 135 0.45 4.71 10.04
C GLY A 135 -0.96 4.37 9.58
N ILE A 136 -1.83 4.08 10.54
CA ILE A 136 -3.25 3.81 10.31
C ILE A 136 -4.06 4.69 11.26
N ILE A 137 -4.58 5.79 10.72
CA ILE A 137 -5.51 6.63 11.47
C ILE A 137 -6.92 6.03 11.47
N THR A 138 -7.53 5.93 12.65
CA THR A 138 -8.91 5.44 12.83
C THR A 138 -9.89 6.58 13.18
N PRO A 139 -11.22 6.35 13.20
CA PRO A 139 -12.15 7.39 13.63
C PRO A 139 -11.85 7.85 15.07
N GLU A 140 -11.81 9.17 15.27
CA GLU A 140 -11.51 9.84 16.56
C GLU A 140 -10.05 9.70 17.03
N ASP A 141 -9.16 9.21 16.16
CA ASP A 141 -7.74 9.08 16.44
C ASP A 141 -6.96 10.38 16.19
N GLU A 142 -5.87 10.55 16.91
CA GLU A 142 -4.97 11.71 16.76
C GLU A 142 -3.52 11.23 16.82
N ASP A 143 -2.88 11.16 15.65
CA ASP A 143 -1.50 10.68 15.55
C ASP A 143 -0.52 11.85 15.59
N SER A 144 0.21 12.02 16.69
CA SER A 144 1.13 13.15 16.87
C SER A 144 2.60 12.77 16.67
N TYR A 145 3.32 13.67 15.98
CA TYR A 145 4.73 13.52 15.66
C TYR A 145 5.53 14.76 16.03
N LEU A 146 6.73 14.57 16.57
CA LEU A 146 7.63 15.67 16.96
C LEU A 146 8.90 15.67 16.13
N VAL A 147 9.17 16.81 15.49
CA VAL A 147 10.42 17.09 14.75
C VAL A 147 11.16 18.29 15.35
N SER A 148 12.49 18.23 15.36
CA SER A 148 13.32 19.36 15.77
C SER A 148 13.69 20.26 14.59
N LEU A 149 13.48 21.56 14.73
CA LEU A 149 13.79 22.57 13.70
C LEU A 149 14.77 23.63 14.24
N LYS A 150 15.64 24.13 13.37
CA LYS A 150 16.46 25.31 13.64
C LYS A 150 15.70 26.59 13.29
N LYS A 151 16.06 27.70 13.93
CA LYS A 151 15.50 29.03 13.59
C LYS A 151 15.68 29.32 12.09
N GLY A 152 14.59 29.66 11.41
CA GLY A 152 14.57 29.96 9.98
C GLY A 152 14.54 28.73 9.07
N GLN A 153 14.55 27.51 9.62
CA GLN A 153 14.37 26.29 8.85
C GLN A 153 12.92 26.13 8.42
N ARG A 154 12.71 25.72 7.16
CA ARG A 154 11.37 25.48 6.61
C ARG A 154 11.00 24.02 6.81
N LEU A 155 9.75 23.80 7.21
CA LEU A 155 9.11 22.48 7.26
C LEU A 155 8.02 22.42 6.20
N SER A 156 7.98 21.32 5.46
CA SER A 156 6.84 20.94 4.61
C SER A 156 6.32 19.62 5.14
N VAL A 157 5.01 19.52 5.30
CA VAL A 157 4.34 18.30 5.75
C VAL A 157 3.24 18.00 4.75
N GLU A 158 3.15 16.74 4.34
CA GLU A 158 2.15 16.26 3.40
C GLU A 158 1.55 14.98 3.96
N ALA A 159 0.23 14.85 3.84
CA ALA A 159 -0.49 13.62 4.16
C ALA A 159 -1.11 13.06 2.88
N GLU A 160 -0.77 11.82 2.54
CA GLU A 160 -1.28 11.10 1.36
C GLU A 160 -2.70 10.58 1.59
N ALA A 161 -2.88 9.77 2.64
CA ALA A 161 -4.14 9.22 3.13
C ALA A 161 -5.17 8.87 2.04
N MET A 162 -6.16 9.73 1.78
CA MET A 162 -7.19 9.48 0.75
C MET A 162 -6.60 9.23 -0.64
N ARG A 163 -5.42 9.81 -0.95
CA ARG A 163 -4.71 9.55 -2.21
C ARG A 163 -4.24 8.11 -2.35
N LEU A 164 -4.15 7.36 -1.25
CA LEU A 164 -3.84 5.92 -1.27
C LEU A 164 -5.04 5.05 -1.69
N GLY A 165 -6.21 5.64 -1.96
CA GLY A 165 -7.34 4.94 -2.58
C GLY A 165 -8.02 3.89 -1.70
N ARG A 166 -7.92 4.02 -0.37
CA ARG A 166 -8.49 3.07 0.61
C ARG A 166 -9.91 3.44 1.04
N ILE A 167 -10.03 4.44 1.91
CA ILE A 167 -11.30 4.89 2.49
C ILE A 167 -11.42 6.40 2.24
N LEU A 168 -12.63 6.85 1.90
CA LEU A 168 -12.95 8.27 1.80
C LEU A 168 -13.30 8.80 3.20
N PHE A 169 -12.41 9.57 3.81
CA PHE A 169 -12.65 10.22 5.10
C PHE A 169 -12.00 11.60 5.14
N GLY A 170 -12.52 12.50 5.96
CA GLY A 170 -11.92 13.82 6.16
C GLY A 170 -10.76 13.73 7.14
N GLN A 171 -9.53 13.88 6.65
CA GLN A 171 -8.37 14.05 7.52
C GLN A 171 -8.08 15.54 7.76
N ARG A 172 -7.55 15.86 8.94
CA ARG A 172 -7.02 17.19 9.25
C ARG A 172 -5.54 17.06 9.59
N LEU A 173 -4.71 17.81 8.88
CA LEU A 173 -3.30 17.97 9.19
C LEU A 173 -3.11 19.34 9.85
N SER A 174 -2.57 19.37 11.07
CA SER A 174 -2.16 20.60 11.76
C SER A 174 -0.68 20.57 12.06
N VAL A 175 -0.04 21.74 11.96
CA VAL A 175 1.37 21.93 12.33
C VAL A 175 1.40 23.01 13.40
N GLU A 176 1.79 22.63 14.61
CA GLU A 176 1.92 23.54 15.73
C GLU A 176 3.40 23.77 16.04
N ALA A 177 3.82 25.04 15.99
CA ALA A 177 5.17 25.42 16.35
C ALA A 177 5.19 25.81 17.83
N GLU A 178 5.58 24.89 18.70
CA GLU A 178 5.85 25.22 20.08
C GLU A 178 7.30 25.68 20.22
N ALA A 179 7.50 26.92 20.66
CA ALA A 179 8.81 27.36 21.12
C ALA A 179 9.08 26.64 22.43
N MET A 180 9.59 25.41 22.36
CA MET A 180 10.03 24.67 23.52
C MET A 180 11.16 25.51 24.15
N ARG A 181 10.81 26.27 25.20
CA ARG A 181 11.79 26.88 26.08
C ARG A 181 12.52 25.72 26.70
N LEU A 182 13.68 25.36 26.15
CA LEU A 182 14.65 24.52 26.85
C LEU A 182 14.79 25.13 28.24
N GLY A 183 14.35 24.38 29.24
CA GLY A 183 14.28 24.87 30.61
C GLY A 183 15.64 25.32 31.08
N ARG A 184 15.72 26.63 31.39
CA ARG A 184 16.81 27.39 32.02
C ARG A 184 18.01 27.72 31.14
#